data_AF-A0A1I3WK41-F1
#
_entry.id   AF-A0A1I3WK41-F1
#
_cell.length_a   1.000
_cell.length_b   1.000
_cell.length_c   1.000
_cell.angle_alpha   90.00
_cell.angle_beta   90.00
_cell.angle_gamma   90.00
#
_symmetry.space_group_name_H-M   'P 1'
#
loop_
_entity.id
_entity.type
_entity.pdbx_description
1 polymer ?
#
loop_
_entity_poly.entity_id
_entity_poly.type
_entity_poly.pdbx_seq_one_letter_code
_entity_poly.pdbx_strand_id
1 'polypeptide(L)'
;MLEILLSRHERLLKNMALMLGIASTVAIVQNWYPLNLFLSLPFCVIWMAMGWLHGERQLKWINILFAGFYVYGIGRYVLVSA
;
A
#
# COMPACT_ATOMS: atom_id res chain seq x y z
N MET A 1 -3.55 -21.93 1.91
CA MET A 1 -4.15 -21.35 3.14
C MET A 1 -4.28 -19.82 3.04
N LEU A 2 -3.21 -19.09 2.71
CA LEU A 2 -3.25 -17.62 2.56
C LEU A 2 -4.25 -17.13 1.49
N GLU A 3 -4.29 -17.78 0.33
CA GLU A 3 -5.21 -17.44 -0.77
C GLU A 3 -6.69 -17.59 -0.38
N ILE A 4 -7.02 -18.59 0.44
CA ILE A 4 -8.38 -18.82 0.96
C ILE A 4 -8.80 -17.69 1.90
N LEU A 5 -7.89 -17.22 2.76
CA LEU A 5 -8.14 -16.10 3.67
C LEU A 5 -8.33 -14.78 2.90
N LEU A 6 -7.48 -14.55 1.90
CA LEU A 6 -7.53 -13.39 1.00
C LEU A 6 -8.85 -13.36 0.23
N SER A 7 -9.27 -14.47 -0.37
CA SER A 7 -10.54 -14.57 -1.09
C SER A 7 -11.75 -14.33 -0.18
N ARG A 8 -11.73 -14.86 1.06
CA ARG A 8 -12.83 -14.66 2.02
C ARG A 8 -13.00 -13.20 2.47
N HIS A 9 -11.90 -12.45 2.57
CA HIS A 9 -11.90 -11.05 3.02
C HIS A 9 -11.65 -10.05 1.89
N GLU A 10 -11.73 -10.49 0.63
CA GLU A 10 -11.32 -9.71 -0.53
C GLU A 10 -12.02 -8.35 -0.59
N ARG A 11 -13.35 -8.35 -0.41
CA ARG A 11 -14.15 -7.12 -0.43
C ARG A 11 -13.74 -6.15 0.68
N LEU A 12 -13.51 -6.67 1.89
CA LEU A 12 -13.06 -5.85 3.02
C LEU A 12 -11.69 -5.24 2.73
N LEU A 13 -10.74 -6.06 2.26
CA LEU A 13 -9.38 -5.63 1.94
C LEU A 13 -9.37 -4.58 0.82
N LYS A 14 -10.14 -4.77 -0.25
CA LYS A 14 -10.30 -3.79 -1.33
C LYS A 14 -10.88 -2.47 -0.82
N ASN A 15 -11.89 -2.50 0.05
CA ASN A 15 -12.46 -1.30 0.67
C ASN A 15 -11.45 -0.60 1.58
N MET A 16 -10.66 -1.35 2.36
CA MET A 16 -9.59 -0.78 3.18
C MET A 16 -8.51 -0.13 2.32
N ALA A 17 -8.09 -0.79 1.23
CA ALA A 17 -7.15 -0.22 0.28
C ALA A 17 -7.70 1.08 -0.33
N LEU A 18 -8.98 1.12 -0.72
CA LEU A 18 -9.60 2.35 -1.22
C LEU A 18 -9.52 3.49 -0.19
N MET A 19 -9.89 3.23 1.06
CA MET A 19 -9.83 4.23 2.13
C MET A 19 -8.40 4.70 2.41
N LEU A 20 -7.43 3.79 2.43
CA LEU A 20 -6.01 4.11 2.58
C LEU A 20 -5.48 4.95 1.41
N GLY A 21 -5.88 4.64 0.18
CA GLY A 21 -5.53 5.40 -1.01
C GLY A 21 -6.06 6.83 -0.95
N ILE A 22 -7.34 7.01 -0.59
CA ILE A 22 -7.95 8.33 -0.42
C ILE A 22 -7.22 9.12 0.68
N ALA A 23 -7.02 8.50 1.86
CA ALA A 23 -6.34 9.14 2.98
C ALA A 23 -4.89 9.53 2.63
N SER A 24 -4.18 8.68 1.87
CA SER A 24 -2.85 8.99 1.37
C SER A 24 -2.86 10.20 0.44
N THR A 25 -3.79 10.25 -0.53
CA THR A 25 -3.93 11.40 -1.43
C THR A 25 -4.20 12.68 -0.66
N VAL A 26 -5.08 12.64 0.36
CA VAL A 26 -5.34 13.80 1.24
C VAL A 26 -4.05 14.21 1.96
N ALA A 27 -3.29 13.27 2.52
CA ALA A 27 -2.03 13.57 3.19
C ALA A 27 -0.98 14.18 2.24
N ILE A 28 -0.96 13.78 0.96
CA ILE A 28 -0.10 14.38 -0.06
C ILE A 28 -0.53 15.83 -0.33
N VAL A 29 -1.81 16.06 -0.64
CA VAL A 29 -2.33 17.40 -0.97
C VAL A 29 -2.15 18.38 0.19
N GLN A 30 -2.31 17.91 1.42
CA GLN A 30 -2.17 18.74 2.62
C GLN A 30 -0.73 18.84 3.14
N ASN A 31 0.27 18.31 2.43
CA ASN A 31 1.68 18.28 2.83
C ASN A 31 1.93 17.64 4.22
N TRP A 32 1.18 16.62 4.60
CA TRP A 32 1.30 15.91 5.88
C TRP A 32 2.42 14.85 5.85
N TYR A 33 3.61 15.21 5.41
CA TYR A 33 4.75 14.29 5.43
C TYR A 33 5.16 13.95 6.87
N PRO A 34 5.38 12.66 7.25
CA PRO A 34 5.49 11.45 6.41
C PRO A 34 4.22 10.58 6.35
N LEU A 35 3.07 11.07 6.84
CA LEU A 35 1.84 10.27 6.97
C LEU A 35 1.41 9.63 5.63
N ASN A 36 1.59 10.36 4.52
CA ASN A 36 1.34 9.82 3.18
C ASN A 36 2.10 8.52 2.90
N LEU A 37 3.35 8.38 3.33
CA LEU A 37 4.15 7.17 3.13
C LEU A 37 3.58 5.99 3.94
N PHE A 38 3.24 6.24 5.21
CA PHE A 38 2.69 5.22 6.10
C PHE A 38 1.30 4.73 5.69
N LEU A 39 0.50 5.58 5.02
CA LEU A 39 -0.79 5.19 4.45
C LEU A 39 -0.63 4.46 3.12
N SER A 40 0.33 4.88 2.30
CA SER A 40 0.55 4.31 0.97
C SER A 40 1.17 2.91 1.00
N LEU A 41 2.02 2.62 2.00
CA LEU A 41 2.64 1.31 2.15
C LEU A 41 1.62 0.16 2.34
N PRO A 42 0.72 0.19 3.34
CA PRO A 42 -0.30 -0.85 3.51
C PRO A 42 -1.29 -0.89 2.35
N PHE A 43 -1.61 0.26 1.75
CA PHE A 43 -2.38 0.33 0.50
C PHE A 43 -1.74 -0.52 -0.61
N CYS A 44 -0.44 -0.34 -0.86
CA CYS A 44 0.27 -1.11 -1.88
C CYS A 44 0.38 -2.59 -1.55
N VAL A 45 0.59 -2.94 -0.27
CA VAL A 45 0.65 -4.35 0.16
C VAL A 45 -0.67 -5.08 -0.11
N ILE A 46 -1.82 -4.42 0.16
CA ILE A 46 -3.13 -5.02 -0.11
C ILE A 46 -3.31 -5.26 -1.62
N TRP A 47 -3.01 -4.27 -2.46
CA TRP A 47 -3.15 -4.42 -3.92
C TRP A 47 -2.17 -5.44 -4.51
N MET A 48 -0.96 -5.53 -3.96
CA MET A 48 -0.01 -6.59 -4.30
C MET A 48 -0.58 -7.98 -4.02
N ALA A 49 -1.23 -8.16 -2.87
CA ALA A 49 -1.89 -9.42 -2.51
C ALA A 49 -3.09 -9.73 -3.43
N MET A 50 -3.87 -8.71 -3.82
CA MET A 50 -4.95 -8.88 -4.79
C MET A 50 -4.43 -9.27 -6.18
N GLY A 51 -3.33 -8.64 -6.63
CA GLY A 51 -2.67 -9.00 -7.88
C GLY A 51 -2.08 -10.41 -7.86
N TRP A 52 -1.64 -10.89 -6.69
CA TRP A 52 -1.26 -12.28 -6.52
C TRP A 52 -2.46 -13.23 -6.62
N LEU A 53 -3.57 -12.90 -5.93
CA LEU A 53 -4.78 -13.73 -5.89
C LEU A 53 -5.43 -13.91 -7.28
N HIS A 54 -5.46 -12.85 -8.10
CA HIS A 54 -6.11 -12.86 -9.42
C HIS A 54 -5.14 -13.12 -10.58
N GLY A 55 -3.85 -13.33 -10.31
CA GLY A 55 -2.84 -13.55 -11.35
C GLY A 55 -2.51 -12.29 -12.19
N GLU A 56 -2.90 -11.11 -11.73
CA GLU A 56 -2.68 -9.84 -12.43
C GLU A 56 -1.22 -9.36 -12.30
N ARG A 57 -0.40 -9.69 -13.30
CA ARG A 57 1.04 -9.40 -13.29
C ARG A 57 1.36 -7.91 -13.15
N GLN A 58 0.67 -7.04 -13.89
CA GLN A 58 0.95 -5.61 -13.86
C GLN A 58 0.64 -4.99 -12.49
N LEU A 59 -0.52 -5.33 -11.91
CA LEU A 59 -0.95 -4.86 -10.58
C LEU A 59 0.02 -5.32 -9.48
N LYS A 60 0.51 -6.56 -9.57
CA LYS A 60 1.51 -7.09 -8.63
C LYS A 60 2.82 -6.32 -8.72
N TRP A 61 3.42 -6.20 -9.91
CA TRP A 61 4.74 -5.62 -10.07
C TRP A 61 4.79 -4.12 -9.75
N ILE A 62 3.76 -3.37 -10.15
CA ILE A 62 3.71 -1.93 -9.85
C ILE A 62 3.59 -1.68 -8.34
N ASN A 63 2.82 -2.49 -7.61
CA ASN A 63 2.69 -2.36 -6.17
C ASN A 63 3.93 -2.84 -5.41
N ILE A 64 4.69 -3.80 -5.95
CA ILE A 64 6.02 -4.15 -5.42
C ILE A 64 6.98 -2.97 -5.54
N LEU A 65 7.05 -2.34 -6.72
CA LEU A 65 7.91 -1.18 -6.95
C LEU A 65 7.54 -0.01 -6.02
N PHE A 66 6.25 0.34 -5.94
CA PHE A 66 5.79 1.41 -5.06
C PHE A 66 6.04 1.10 -3.58
N ALA A 67 5.78 -0.13 -3.13
CA ALA A 67 6.12 -0.53 -1.76
C ALA A 67 7.62 -0.34 -1.47
N GLY A 68 8.49 -0.67 -2.42
CA GLY A 68 9.94 -0.40 -2.32
C GLY A 68 10.26 1.08 -2.13
N PHE A 69 9.65 1.97 -2.92
CA PHE A 69 9.84 3.41 -2.76
C PHE A 69 9.30 3.95 -1.43
N TYR A 70 8.16 3.44 -0.95
CA TYR A 70 7.62 3.85 0.35
C TYR A 70 8.49 3.37 1.51
N VAL A 71 9.01 2.14 1.46
CA VAL A 71 9.97 1.63 2.45
C VAL A 71 11.23 2.48 2.45
N TYR A 72 11.79 2.79 1.27
CA TYR A 72 12.94 3.70 1.16
C TYR A 72 12.64 5.08 1.76
N GLY A 73 11.50 5.69 1.41
CA GLY A 73 11.07 6.99 1.92
C GLY A 73 10.92 7.01 3.44
N ILE A 74 10.32 5.96 4.02
CA ILE A 74 10.18 5.79 5.47
C ILE A 74 11.55 5.60 6.12
N GLY A 75 12.40 4.73 5.57
CA GLY A 75 13.76 4.50 6.07
C GLY A 75 14.60 5.78 6.07
N ARG A 76 14.55 6.56 4.99
CA ARG A 76 15.19 7.87 4.89
C ARG A 76 14.63 8.86 5.91
N TYR A 77 13.31 8.91 6.10
CA TYR A 77 12.70 9.76 7.13
C TYR A 77 13.22 9.40 8.52
N VAL A 78 13.23 8.12 8.87
CA VAL A 78 13.71 7.64 10.18
C VAL A 78 15.20 7.93 10.36
N LEU A 79 16.05 7.68 9.36
CA LEU A 79 17.50 7.87 9.47
C LEU A 79 17.94 9.34 9.51
N VAL A 80 17.20 10.24 8.85
CA VAL A 80 17.53 11.68 8.80
C VAL A 80 16.87 12.47 9.93
N SER A 81 15.77 11.93 10.49
CA SER A 81 14.99 12.60 11.55
C SER A 81 15.14 11.97 12.93
N ALA A 82 15.98 10.92 13.06
CA ALA A 82 16.45 10.36 14.33
C ALA A 82 17.76 11.04 14.76
#